data_AF-A0A5I4NYN0-F1
#
_entry.id   AF-A0A5I4NYN0-F1
#
_cell.length_a   1.000
_cell.length_b   1.000
_cell.length_c   1.000
_cell.angle_alpha   90.00
_cell.angle_beta   90.00
_cell.angle_gamma   90.00
#
_symmetry.space_group_name_H-M   'P 1'
#
loop_
_entity.id
_entity.type
_entity.pdbx_description
1 polymer ?
#
loop_
_entity_poly.entity_id
_entity_poly.type
_entity_poly.pdbx_seq_one_letter_code
_entity_poly.pdbx_strand_id
1 'polypeptide(L)'
;MMTPTIPVALFDRLLVEGISPHELVRRKLMCLFNSCAVPGGETLPPLLTRGMPEWHEVNVGDKRVLNWFCRELRAAILRYEPSINMLKVSIKDAYHQTLALSLEVMLQDESEPLRLEIAYSNGRWR
;
A
#
# COMPACT_ATOMS: atom_id res chain seq x y z
N MET A 1 23.23 -2.93 10.42
CA MET A 1 22.33 -3.98 9.91
C MET A 1 21.78 -3.48 8.58
N MET A 2 22.19 -4.09 7.46
CA MET A 2 21.75 -3.68 6.14
C MET A 2 20.30 -4.13 5.93
N THR A 3 19.41 -3.19 5.67
CA THR A 3 18.07 -3.47 5.14
C THR A 3 18.23 -4.05 3.74
N PRO A 4 17.56 -5.17 3.40
CA PRO A 4 17.55 -5.64 2.03
C PRO A 4 16.70 -4.67 1.19
N THR A 5 17.36 -3.83 0.41
CA THR A 5 16.73 -3.13 -0.71
C THR A 5 16.41 -4.21 -1.73
N ILE A 6 15.13 -4.59 -1.82
CA ILE A 6 14.67 -5.52 -2.86
C ILE A 6 14.94 -4.84 -4.21
N PRO A 7 15.89 -5.34 -5.03
CA PRO A 7 16.23 -4.69 -6.28
C PRO A 7 15.07 -4.87 -7.26
N VAL A 8 14.80 -3.86 -8.09
CA VAL A 8 13.85 -3.93 -9.21
C VAL A 8 14.10 -5.18 -10.10
N ALA A 9 15.35 -5.62 -10.22
CA ALA A 9 15.76 -6.84 -10.90
C ALA A 9 15.17 -8.15 -10.35
N LEU A 10 14.61 -8.13 -9.13
CA LEU A 10 13.91 -9.29 -8.55
C LEU A 10 12.51 -9.43 -9.15
N PHE A 11 11.85 -8.32 -9.53
CA PHE A 11 10.55 -8.39 -10.24
C PHE A 11 10.70 -8.99 -11.64
N ASP A 12 11.76 -8.66 -12.37
CA ASP A 12 12.04 -9.27 -13.69
C ASP A 12 12.33 -10.78 -13.60
N ARG A 13 12.98 -11.24 -12.53
CA ARG A 13 13.20 -12.68 -12.29
C ARG A 13 11.94 -13.42 -11.86
N LEU A 14 10.97 -12.72 -11.26
CA LEU A 14 9.71 -13.31 -10.79
C LEU A 14 8.68 -13.49 -11.91
N LEU A 15 8.84 -12.82 -13.06
CA LEU A 15 8.06 -13.13 -14.28
C LEU A 15 8.39 -14.51 -14.87
N VAL A 16 9.51 -15.12 -14.46
CA VAL A 16 9.96 -16.44 -14.91
C VAL A 16 9.31 -17.58 -14.10
N GLU A 17 8.76 -17.29 -12.92
CA GLU A 17 8.04 -18.26 -12.07
C GLU A 17 6.55 -17.93 -12.06
N GLY A 18 5.67 -18.92 -12.21
CA GLY A 18 4.21 -18.76 -12.33
C GLY A 18 3.51 -18.24 -11.07
N ILE A 19 3.77 -16.99 -10.70
CA ILE A 19 3.15 -16.28 -9.58
C ILE A 19 1.76 -15.84 -9.99
N SER A 20 0.77 -16.08 -9.12
CA SER A 20 -0.59 -15.62 -9.37
C SER A 20 -0.65 -14.08 -9.45
N PRO A 21 -1.52 -13.51 -10.30
CA PRO A 21 -1.66 -12.05 -10.42
C PRO A 21 -1.93 -11.36 -9.07
N HIS A 22 -2.71 -12.00 -8.19
CA HIS A 22 -2.93 -11.53 -6.83
C HIS A 22 -1.66 -11.42 -5.99
N GLU A 23 -0.80 -12.43 -6.02
CA GLU A 23 0.44 -12.41 -5.24
C GLU A 23 1.44 -11.39 -5.81
N LEU A 24 1.48 -11.21 -7.13
CA LEU A 24 2.27 -10.17 -7.78
C LEU A 24 1.82 -8.77 -7.33
N VAL A 25 0.52 -8.47 -7.43
CA VAL A 25 -0.04 -7.17 -7.01
C VAL A 25 0.15 -6.95 -5.52
N ARG A 26 -0.04 -7.98 -4.69
CA ARG A 26 0.23 -7.90 -3.24
C ARG A 26 1.67 -7.47 -2.97
N ARG A 27 2.65 -8.11 -3.62
CA ARG A 27 4.07 -7.76 -3.45
C ARG A 27 4.37 -6.35 -3.93
N LYS A 28 3.81 -5.95 -5.08
CA LYS A 28 3.94 -4.59 -5.62
C LYS A 28 3.37 -3.56 -4.65
N LEU A 29 2.18 -3.79 -4.10
CA LEU A 29 1.58 -2.90 -3.10
C LEU A 29 2.45 -2.81 -1.84
N MET A 30 2.89 -3.94 -1.28
CA MET A 30 3.78 -3.93 -0.10
C MET A 30 5.11 -3.19 -0.38
N CYS A 31 5.65 -3.35 -1.58
CA CYS A 31 6.81 -2.61 -2.05
C CYS A 31 6.49 -1.11 -2.17
N LEU A 32 5.35 -0.75 -2.74
CA LEU A 32 4.91 0.63 -2.90
C LEU A 32 4.73 1.37 -1.56
N PHE A 33 4.18 0.70 -0.54
CA PHE A 33 4.01 1.25 0.80
C PHE A 33 5.33 1.44 1.57
N ASN A 34 6.34 0.61 1.29
CA ASN A 34 7.59 0.58 2.05
C ASN A 34 8.81 1.13 1.28
N SER A 35 8.70 1.35 -0.02
CA SER A 35 9.80 1.89 -0.82
C SER A 35 9.91 3.39 -0.62
N CYS A 36 11.09 3.81 -0.18
CA CYS A 36 11.47 5.21 -0.23
C CYS A 36 11.76 5.58 -1.69
N ALA A 37 11.15 6.67 -2.16
CA ALA A 37 11.27 7.20 -3.52
C ALA A 37 12.61 6.91 -4.20
N VAL A 38 12.59 6.09 -5.25
CA VAL A 38 13.73 5.96 -6.15
C VAL A 38 13.75 7.22 -7.03
N PRO A 39 14.90 7.89 -7.23
CA PRO A 39 14.98 9.05 -8.12
C PRO A 39 14.53 8.65 -9.53
N GLY A 40 13.40 9.19 -9.99
CA GLY A 40 12.82 8.91 -11.31
C GLY A 40 11.74 7.81 -11.36
N GLY A 41 11.35 7.22 -10.22
CA GLY A 41 10.24 6.27 -10.14
C GLY A 41 8.94 6.91 -9.62
N GLU A 42 7.79 6.54 -10.19
CA GLU A 42 6.49 6.86 -9.61
C GLU A 42 6.37 6.19 -8.25
N THR A 43 6.33 6.97 -7.17
CA THR A 43 6.24 6.48 -5.80
C THR A 43 5.09 7.16 -5.07
N LEU A 44 4.56 6.48 -4.05
CA LEU A 44 3.53 7.10 -3.21
C LEU A 44 4.12 8.33 -2.51
N PRO A 45 3.35 9.43 -2.39
CA PRO A 45 3.76 10.59 -1.62
C PRO A 45 4.17 10.18 -0.20
N PRO A 46 5.32 10.66 0.33
CA PRO A 46 5.77 10.37 1.69
C PRO A 46 4.74 10.70 2.77
N LEU A 47 3.89 11.69 2.50
CA LEU A 47 2.76 12.05 3.36
C LEU A 47 1.79 10.87 3.54
N LEU A 48 1.55 10.06 2.51
CA LEU A 48 0.61 8.94 2.56
C LEU A 48 1.26 7.66 3.14
N THR A 49 2.56 7.45 2.93
CA THR A 49 3.26 6.25 3.41
C THR A 49 3.78 6.38 4.83
N ARG A 50 4.19 7.57 5.26
CA ARG A 50 4.85 7.77 6.55
C ARG A 50 4.23 8.90 7.37
N GLY A 51 4.00 10.06 6.75
CA GLY A 51 3.52 11.24 7.46
C GLY A 51 2.15 11.05 8.11
N MET A 52 1.20 10.44 7.39
CA MET A 52 -0.15 10.21 7.90
C MET A 52 -0.20 9.19 9.04
N PRO A 53 0.46 8.01 8.94
CA PRO A 53 0.56 7.11 10.09
C PRO A 53 1.17 7.76 11.34
N GLU A 54 2.29 8.48 11.18
CA GLU A 54 2.95 9.18 12.30
C GLU A 54 2.06 10.28 12.89
N TRP A 55 1.30 11.00 12.04
CA TRP A 55 0.32 11.98 12.51
C TRP A 55 -0.85 11.33 13.26
N HIS A 56 -1.32 10.17 12.80
CA HIS A 56 -2.43 9.43 13.43
C HIS A 56 -2.06 8.90 14.82
N GLU A 57 -0.80 8.49 15.03
CA GLU A 57 -0.31 8.02 16.35
C GLU A 57 -0.52 9.04 17.48
N VAL A 58 -0.56 10.34 17.14
CA VAL A 58 -0.79 11.45 18.07
C VAL A 58 -2.18 12.11 17.93
N ASN A 59 -2.89 11.89 16.81
CA ASN A 59 -4.21 12.50 16.51
C ASN A 59 -5.30 11.45 16.20
N VAL A 60 -5.38 10.44 17.06
CA VAL A 60 -6.31 9.31 16.90
C VAL A 60 -7.77 9.79 16.85
N GLY A 61 -8.57 9.19 15.97
CA GLY A 61 -10.02 9.40 15.92
C GLY A 61 -10.51 10.49 14.98
N ASP A 62 -9.63 11.23 14.28
CA ASP A 62 -10.07 12.22 13.28
C ASP A 62 -10.52 11.55 11.97
N LYS A 63 -11.83 11.24 11.92
CA LYS A 63 -12.46 10.60 10.76
C LYS A 63 -12.40 11.43 9.49
N ARG A 64 -12.33 12.76 9.57
CA ARG A 64 -12.32 13.62 8.36
C ARG A 64 -10.98 13.50 7.65
N VAL A 65 -9.91 13.58 8.42
CA VAL A 65 -8.54 13.42 7.91
C VAL A 65 -8.33 12.00 7.41
N LEU A 66 -8.81 10.99 8.13
CA LEU A 66 -8.75 9.58 7.68
C LEU A 66 -9.54 9.33 6.39
N ASN A 67 -10.72 9.93 6.22
CA ASN A 67 -11.49 9.81 4.98
C ASN A 67 -10.79 10.47 3.79
N TRP A 68 -10.18 11.64 3.99
CA TRP A 68 -9.36 12.29 2.97
C TRP A 68 -8.16 11.41 2.60
N PHE A 69 -7.46 10.89 3.59
CA PHE A 69 -6.33 9.98 3.39
C PHE A 69 -6.69 8.73 2.59
N CYS A 70 -7.79 8.04 2.91
CA CYS A 70 -8.24 6.88 2.14
C CYS A 70 -8.52 7.23 0.67
N ARG A 71 -9.06 8.43 0.39
CA ARG A 71 -9.33 8.88 -0.98
C ARG A 71 -8.05 9.17 -1.75
N GLU A 72 -7.10 9.88 -1.15
CA GLU A 72 -5.80 10.18 -1.77
C GLU A 72 -4.99 8.90 -2.00
N LEU A 73 -4.96 8.01 -1.01
CA LEU A 73 -4.27 6.73 -1.13
C LEU A 73 -4.87 5.86 -2.25
N ARG A 74 -6.20 5.81 -2.35
CA ARG A 74 -6.87 5.13 -3.46
C ARG A 74 -6.45 5.70 -4.81
N ALA A 75 -6.48 7.03 -4.97
CA ALA A 75 -6.12 7.68 -6.22
C ALA A 75 -4.66 7.41 -6.60
N ALA A 76 -3.75 7.45 -5.63
CA ALA A 76 -2.33 7.22 -5.85
C ALA A 76 -2.03 5.77 -6.24
N ILE A 77 -2.67 4.78 -5.59
CA ILE A 77 -2.49 3.36 -5.93
C ILE A 77 -3.03 3.05 -7.34
N LEU A 78 -4.20 3.57 -7.70
CA LEU A 78 -4.78 3.35 -9.03
C LEU A 78 -3.94 3.93 -10.16
N ARG A 79 -3.16 4.99 -9.90
CA ARG A 79 -2.20 5.53 -10.86
C ARG A 79 -0.98 4.61 -11.05
N TYR A 80 -0.52 3.99 -9.97
CA TYR A 80 0.68 3.15 -9.97
C TYR A 80 0.44 1.75 -10.56
N GLU A 81 -0.72 1.13 -10.26
CA GLU A 81 -1.03 -0.23 -10.70
C GLU A 81 -2.28 -0.25 -11.60
N PRO A 82 -2.12 -0.10 -12.93
CA PRO A 82 -3.24 -0.01 -13.87
C PRO A 82 -4.01 -1.33 -14.06
N SER A 83 -3.46 -2.46 -13.61
CA SER A 83 -4.17 -3.76 -13.63
C SER A 83 -5.33 -3.82 -12.64
N ILE A 84 -5.41 -2.87 -11.70
CA ILE A 84 -6.50 -2.77 -10.73
C ILE A 84 -7.71 -2.07 -11.38
N ASN A 85 -8.81 -2.80 -11.50
CA ASN A 85 -10.09 -2.26 -11.97
C ASN A 85 -10.84 -1.50 -10.87
N MET A 86 -10.84 -2.05 -9.64
CA MET A 86 -11.50 -1.45 -8.49
C MET A 86 -10.65 -1.59 -7.23
N LEU A 87 -10.56 -0.51 -6.45
CA LEU A 87 -9.83 -0.48 -5.19
C LEU A 87 -10.66 0.17 -4.09
N LYS A 88 -10.97 -0.56 -3.03
CA LYS A 88 -11.52 0.00 -1.80
C LYS A 88 -10.42 0.11 -0.75
N VAL A 89 -10.30 1.29 -0.14
CA VAL A 89 -9.36 1.57 0.96
C VAL A 89 -10.19 1.96 2.17
N SER A 90 -9.94 1.32 3.31
CA SER A 90 -10.64 1.59 4.56
C SER A 90 -9.71 1.47 5.76
N ILE A 91 -10.02 2.22 6.82
CA ILE A 91 -9.34 2.09 8.11
C ILE A 91 -10.05 0.99 8.92
N LYS A 92 -9.30 0.06 9.52
CA LYS A 92 -9.90 -1.01 10.35
C LYS A 92 -10.46 -0.47 11.66
N ASP A 93 -9.69 0.36 12.35
CA ASP A 93 -10.11 1.03 13.59
C ASP A 93 -9.48 2.42 13.67
N ALA A 94 -10.33 3.45 13.63
CA ALA A 94 -9.92 4.85 13.69
C ALA A 94 -9.54 5.29 15.12
N TYR A 95 -9.92 4.54 16.14
CA TYR A 95 -9.64 4.85 17.55
C TYR A 95 -8.43 4.08 18.09
N HIS A 96 -7.85 3.20 17.28
CA HIS A 96 -6.62 2.52 17.63
C HIS A 96 -5.41 3.42 17.33
N GLN A 97 -4.39 3.38 18.20
CA GLN A 97 -3.19 4.22 18.05
C GLN A 97 -2.41 3.86 16.78
N THR A 98 -2.35 2.56 16.46
CA THR A 98 -1.69 2.05 15.26
C THR A 98 -2.63 2.18 14.07
N LEU A 99 -2.19 2.84 13.00
CA LEU A 99 -2.99 2.95 11.78
C LEU A 99 -3.00 1.60 11.04
N ALA A 100 -4.20 1.02 10.88
CA ALA A 100 -4.41 -0.22 10.14
C ALA A 100 -5.38 -0.02 8.97
N LEU A 101 -5.00 -0.53 7.80
CA LEU A 101 -5.76 -0.44 6.56
C LEU A 101 -6.29 -1.80 6.13
N SER A 102 -7.46 -1.77 5.50
CA SER A 102 -8.01 -2.86 4.72
C SER A 102 -8.18 -2.38 3.27
N LEU A 103 -7.51 -3.10 2.37
CA LEU A 103 -7.49 -2.91 0.94
C LEU A 103 -8.25 -4.06 0.31
N GLU A 104 -9.29 -3.76 -0.47
CA GLU A 104 -10.01 -4.74 -1.28
C GLU A 104 -9.82 -4.36 -2.75
N VAL A 105 -9.18 -5.24 -3.50
CA VAL A 105 -8.65 -4.99 -4.84
C VAL A 105 -9.30 -5.98 -5.81
N MET A 106 -9.90 -5.47 -6.88
CA MET A 106 -10.34 -6.26 -8.03
C MET A 106 -9.38 -6.02 -9.19
N LEU A 107 -8.75 -7.09 -9.67
CA LEU A 107 -7.95 -7.03 -10.90
C LEU A 107 -8.85 -7.20 -12.13
N GLN A 108 -8.40 -6.72 -13.29
CA GLN A 108 -9.17 -6.78 -14.53
C GLN A 108 -9.45 -8.22 -15.01
N ASP A 109 -8.48 -9.12 -14.85
CA ASP A 109 -8.55 -10.50 -15.36
C ASP A 109 -8.90 -11.55 -14.30
N GLU A 110 -9.17 -11.12 -13.05
CA GLU A 110 -9.46 -12.02 -11.94
C GLU A 110 -10.91 -11.88 -11.46
N SER A 111 -11.53 -13.02 -11.16
CA SER A 111 -12.92 -13.06 -10.67
C SER A 111 -13.02 -12.83 -9.16
N GLU A 112 -11.96 -13.13 -8.41
CA GLU A 112 -11.94 -13.02 -6.95
C GLU A 112 -11.23 -11.73 -6.50
N PRO A 113 -11.71 -11.06 -5.43
CA PRO A 113 -11.01 -9.92 -4.86
C PRO A 113 -9.75 -10.34 -4.09
N LEU A 114 -8.64 -9.63 -4.32
CA LEU A 114 -7.51 -9.62 -3.41
C LEU A 114 -7.85 -8.75 -2.18
N ARG A 115 -7.84 -9.37 -1.00
CA ARG A 115 -7.96 -8.66 0.27
C ARG A 115 -6.61 -8.58 0.96
N LEU A 116 -6.16 -7.37 1.25
CA LEU A 116 -4.91 -7.10 1.91
C LEU A 116 -5.15 -6.22 3.13
N GLU A 117 -4.67 -6.67 4.28
CA GLU A 117 -4.70 -5.91 5.51
C GLU A 117 -3.27 -5.56 5.89
N ILE A 118 -3.02 -4.28 6.17
CA ILE A 118 -1.70 -3.80 6.54
C ILE A 118 -1.78 -2.87 7.74
N ALA A 119 -0.79 -2.94 8.62
CA ALA A 119 -0.68 -2.05 9.77
C ALA A 119 0.67 -1.34 9.78
N TYR A 120 0.65 -0.06 10.14
CA TYR A 120 1.87 0.72 10.27
C TYR A 120 2.50 0.47 11.63
N SER A 121 3.70 -0.10 11.68
CA SER A 121 4.39 -0.37 12.94
C SER A 121 5.90 -0.26 12.80
N ASN A 122 6.52 0.45 13.76
CA ASN A 122 7.96 0.69 13.78
C ASN A 122 8.48 1.30 12.47
N GLY A 123 7.80 2.33 11.97
CA GLY A 123 8.26 3.07 10.78
C GLY A 123 7.99 2.39 9.43
N ARG A 124 7.21 1.30 9.38
CA ARG A 124 6.94 0.55 8.15
C ARG A 124 5.55 -0.10 8.14
N TRP A 125 5.04 -0.37 6.94
CA TRP A 125 3.80 -1.13 6.74
C TRP A 125 4.08 -2.64 6.73
N ARG A 126 3.27 -3.41 7.46
CA ARG A 126 3.38 -4.86 7.58
C ARG A 126 2.05 -5.54 7.32
#